data_AF-A0A1V5NEW5-F1
#
_entry.id   AF-A0A1V5NEW5-F1
#
_cell.length_a   1.000
_cell.length_b   1.000
_cell.length_c   1.000
_cell.angle_alpha   90.00
_cell.angle_beta   90.00
_cell.angle_gamma   90.00
#
_symmetry.space_group_name_H-M   'P 1'
#
loop_
_entity.id
_entity.type
_entity.pdbx_description
1 polymer ?
#
loop_
_entity_poly.entity_id
_entity_poly.type
_entity_poly.pdbx_seq_one_letter_code
_entity_poly.pdbx_strand_id
1 'polypeptide(L)' 'MIGDEGVERTFPLNSPSVADVKPIRSGKTRRAKLYYLRERTGKSVKLSQKRTDHTTGVK' A
#
# COMPACT_ATOMS: atom_id res chain seq x y z
N MET A 1 -3.54 -3.52 -9.44
CA MET A 1 -3.85 -4.58 -10.42
C MET A 1 -4.37 -3.91 -11.66
N ILE A 2 -3.74 -4.18 -12.79
CA ILE A 2 -4.37 -4.04 -14.10
C ILE A 2 -4.42 -5.48 -14.60
N GLY A 3 -5.61 -6.03 -14.85
CA GLY A 3 -5.80 -7.41 -15.35
C GLY A 3 -5.00 -8.47 -14.61
N ASP A 4 -5.36 -8.79 -13.36
CA ASP A 4 -4.76 -9.84 -12.50
C ASP A 4 -3.23 -9.77 -12.25
N GLU A 5 -2.54 -8.78 -12.82
CA GLU A 5 -1.10 -8.58 -12.66
C GLU A 5 -0.76 -7.51 -11.61
N GLY A 6 0.32 -7.78 -10.86
CA GLY A 6 0.90 -6.86 -9.89
C GLY A 6 1.73 -5.78 -10.59
N VAL A 7 1.39 -4.51 -10.36
CA VAL A 7 2.11 -3.36 -10.96
C VAL A 7 2.74 -2.51 -9.86
N GLU A 8 4.00 -2.17 -10.03
CA GLU A 8 4.70 -1.20 -9.18
C GLU A 8 4.60 0.21 -9.76
N ARG A 9 4.28 1.20 -8.92
CA ARG A 9 4.18 2.60 -9.32
C ARG A 9 4.86 3.49 -8.29
N THR A 10 5.56 4.50 -8.79
CA THR A 10 6.15 5.57 -7.97
C THR A 10 5.45 6.88 -8.31
N PHE A 11 4.91 7.56 -7.30
CA PHE A 11 4.21 8.84 -7.47
C PHE A 11 5.05 9.96 -6.86
N PRO A 12 5.46 10.98 -7.65
CA PRO A 12 6.11 12.17 -7.10
C PRO A 12 5.11 12.98 -6.27
N LEU A 13 5.53 13.48 -5.10
CA LEU A 13 4.66 14.19 -4.16
C LEU A 13 4.10 15.52 -4.70
N ASN A 14 4.90 16.24 -5.49
CA ASN A 14 4.53 17.56 -6.04
C ASN A 14 4.16 17.49 -7.52
N SER A 15 3.74 16.32 -8.02
CA SER A 15 3.35 16.19 -9.43
C SER A 15 1.96 16.77 -9.66
N PRO A 16 1.74 17.58 -10.71
CA PRO A 16 0.40 18.07 -11.07
C PRO A 16 -0.54 16.95 -11.51
N SER A 17 -0.03 15.77 -11.84
CA SER A 17 -0.83 14.60 -12.22
C SER A 17 -1.42 13.84 -11.03
N VAL A 18 -1.02 14.16 -9.80
CA VAL A 18 -1.51 13.51 -8.57
C VAL A 18 -2.39 14.49 -7.81
N ALA A 19 -3.69 14.19 -7.70
CA ALA A 19 -4.65 15.10 -7.05
C ALA A 19 -4.61 15.01 -5.51
N ASP A 20 -4.64 13.79 -4.95
CA ASP A 20 -4.64 13.57 -3.49
C ASP A 20 -4.21 12.13 -3.18
N VAL A 21 -3.68 11.89 -1.97
CA VAL A 21 -3.28 10.57 -1.46
C VAL A 21 -4.04 10.27 -0.17
N LYS A 22 -5.10 9.46 -0.28
CA LYS A 22 -5.94 9.07 0.85
C LYS A 22 -5.58 7.67 1.37
N PRO A 23 -5.15 7.51 2.64
CA PRO A 23 -4.85 6.20 3.22
C PRO A 23 -6.12 5.40 3.52
N ILE A 24 -6.34 4.34 2.73
CA ILE A 24 -7.54 3.48 2.84
C ILE A 24 -7.36 2.41 3.93
N ARG A 25 -6.15 1.84 4.05
CA ARG A 25 -5.85 0.75 4.98
C ARG A 25 -4.39 0.83 5.42
N SER A 26 -4.15 0.51 6.70
CA SER A 26 -2.80 0.35 7.25
C SER A 26 -2.48 -1.14 7.48
N GLY A 27 -1.25 -1.53 7.15
CA GLY A 27 -0.73 -2.89 7.27
C GLY A 27 0.33 -3.00 8.36
N LYS A 28 0.29 -4.07 9.16
CA LYS A 28 1.31 -4.37 10.17
C LYS A 28 2.58 -4.91 9.49
N THR A 29 3.65 -4.14 9.53
CA THR A 29 4.99 -4.52 9.07
C THR A 29 6.04 -4.14 10.10
N ARG A 30 7.18 -4.84 10.11
CA ARG A 30 8.37 -4.50 10.90
C ARG A 30 9.47 -3.82 10.07
N ARG A 31 9.34 -3.83 8.74
CA ARG A 31 10.34 -3.29 7.81
C ARG A 31 9.77 -2.05 7.12
N ALA A 32 10.60 -1.00 6.99
CA ALA A 32 10.23 0.22 6.29
C ALA A 32 10.11 0.01 4.77
N LYS A 33 11.03 -0.76 4.17
CA LYS A 33 10.99 -1.12 2.75
C LYS A 33 10.33 -2.48 2.55
N LEU A 34 9.32 -2.54 1.69
CA LEU A 34 8.47 -3.73 1.45
C LEU A 34 8.91 -4.58 0.24
N TYR A 35 10.17 -4.50 -0.18
CA TYR A 35 10.66 -5.25 -1.36
C TYR A 35 10.50 -6.76 -1.22
N TYR A 36 10.52 -7.29 0.01
CA TYR A 36 10.29 -8.71 0.28
C TYR A 36 8.88 -9.18 -0.12
N LEU A 37 7.93 -8.28 -0.40
CA LEU A 37 6.63 -8.65 -0.94
C LEU A 37 6.68 -9.03 -2.41
N ARG A 38 7.73 -8.63 -3.15
CA ARG A 38 7.93 -8.96 -4.58
C ARG A 38 8.12 -10.46 -4.81
N GLU A 39 8.80 -11.11 -3.88
CA GLU A 39 9.09 -12.55 -3.92
C GLU A 39 7.95 -13.41 -3.37
N ARG A 40 6.96 -12.79 -2.71
CA ARG A 40 5.84 -13.50 -2.09
C ARG A 40 4.70 -13.67 -3.08
N THR A 41 3.97 -14.77 -2.96
CA THR A 41 2.82 -15.07 -3.83
C THR A 41 1.58 -15.51 -3.03
N GLY A 42 0.41 -15.37 -3.65
CA GLY A 42 -0.87 -15.78 -3.07
C GLY A 42 -1.23 -15.04 -1.77
N LYS A 43 -1.69 -15.80 -0.78
CA LYS A 43 -2.16 -15.23 0.52
C LYS A 43 -1.03 -14.60 1.34
N SER A 44 0.23 -14.96 1.08
CA SER A 44 1.41 -14.52 1.86
C SER A 44 1.82 -13.07 1.60
N VAL A 45 1.38 -12.49 0.46
CA VAL A 45 1.59 -11.07 0.11
C VAL A 45 0.72 -10.16 0.97
N LYS A 46 -0.44 -10.65 1.43
CA LYS A 46 -1.38 -9.84 2.20
C LYS A 46 -0.84 -9.59 3.60
N LEU A 47 -0.65 -8.31 3.93
CA LEU A 47 -0.29 -7.89 5.28
C LEU A 47 -1.52 -7.89 6.21
N SER A 48 -1.31 -8.28 7.47
CA SER A 48 -2.32 -8.16 8.51
C SER A 48 -2.69 -6.69 8.72
N GLN A 49 -3.97 -6.41 8.96
CA GLN A 49 -4.44 -5.04 9.12
C GLN A 49 -3.99 -4.46 10.46
N LYS A 50 -3.57 -3.20 10.45
CA LYS A 50 -3.31 -2.39 11.64
C LYS A 50 -4.33 -1.26 11.67
N ARG A 51 -5.01 -1.05 12.81
CA ARG A 51 -5.84 0.16 13.00
C ARG A 51 -4.93 1.32 13.38
N THR A 52 -5.08 2.42 12.66
CA THR A 52 -4.28 3.63 12.84
C THR A 52 -5.14 4.86 12.52
N ASP A 53 -4.94 5.93 13.27
CA ASP A 53 -5.83 7.10 13.24
C ASP A 53 -5.84 7.82 11.88
N HIS A 54 -4.74 7.71 11.12
CA HIS A 54 -4.62 8.36 9.82
C HIS A 54 -5.45 7.70 8.71
N THR A 55 -6.06 6.53 8.91
CA THR A 55 -6.86 5.88 7.85
C THR A 55 -8.30 6.40 7.84
N THR A 56 -8.84 6.69 6.66
CA THR A 56 -10.12 7.40 6.45
C THR A 56 -11.35 6.73 7.10
N GLY A 57 -11.27 5.43 7.43
CA GLY A 57 -12.35 4.67 8.07
C GLY A 57 -12.27 4.57 9.60
N VAL A 58 -11.28 5.20 10.25
CA VAL A 58 -11.21 5.33 11.71
C VAL A 58 -11.80 6.69 12.06
N LYS A 59 -13.13 6.76 12.06
CA LYS A 59 -13.88 7.75 12.85
C LYS A 59 -14.44 7.04 14.06
#